data_AF-A0A7T7V2F3-F1
#
_entry.id   AF-A0A7T7V2F3-F1
#
_cell.length_a   1.000
_cell.length_b   1.000
_cell.length_c   1.000
_cell.angle_alpha   90.00
_cell.angle_beta   90.00
_cell.angle_gamma   90.00
#
_symmetry.space_group_name_H-M   'P 1'
#
loop_
_entity.id
_entity.type
_entity.pdbx_description
1 polymer ?
#
loop_
_entity_poly.entity_id
_entity_poly.type
_entity_poly.pdbx_seq_one_letter_code
_entity_poly.pdbx_strand_id
1 'polypeptide(L)'
;MKLNIKNMVCSRCLKVLRQELEQLGIKVSSIELGVLVIDEMAGNHTEILAKIESVLHTNKFEIIHSPEEVLVEKIKHFLLCKIEEPPLDSTVNLSQILSTEFNHEYKSLSKLFSHFENTTLEKYFIKLKIEKVKQLIQLRQYTFSEIRHLLDYSSVNHLSRQFKEITGESMTEYKNAELANRRPYDEIS
;
A
#
# COMPACT_ATOMS: atom_id res chain seq x y z
N MET A 1 17.55 15.82 -8.65
CA MET A 1 17.82 14.42 -8.22
C MET A 1 16.51 13.64 -8.08
N LYS A 2 16.45 12.37 -8.50
CA LYS A 2 15.28 11.48 -8.34
C LYS A 2 15.56 10.40 -7.31
N LEU A 3 14.66 10.23 -6.35
CA LEU A 3 14.72 9.26 -5.26
C LEU A 3 13.50 8.35 -5.33
N ASN A 4 13.70 7.04 -5.18
CA ASN A 4 12.59 6.09 -5.00
C ASN A 4 12.42 5.82 -3.51
N ILE A 5 11.17 5.80 -3.05
CA ILE A 5 10.84 5.77 -1.62
C ILE A 5 9.93 4.58 -1.31
N LYS A 6 10.32 3.80 -0.31
CA LYS A 6 9.55 2.67 0.25
C LYS A 6 8.51 3.14 1.26
N ASN A 7 7.42 2.39 1.40
CA ASN A 7 6.34 2.57 2.38
C ASN A 7 5.48 3.82 2.19
N MET A 8 5.62 4.53 1.08
CA MET A 8 4.80 5.71 0.80
C MET A 8 3.43 5.31 0.28
N VAL A 9 2.46 5.06 1.17
CA VAL A 9 1.19 4.39 0.81
C VAL A 9 0.04 5.32 0.41
N CYS A 10 0.00 6.60 0.80
CA CYS A 10 -1.16 7.44 0.50
C CYS A 10 -0.83 8.91 0.22
N SER A 11 -1.81 9.64 -0.33
CA SER A 11 -1.69 11.06 -0.65
C SER A 11 -1.38 11.96 0.57
N ARG A 12 -1.66 11.48 1.79
CA ARG A 12 -1.26 12.18 3.03
C ARG A 12 0.26 12.13 3.23
N CYS A 13 0.92 11.02 2.88
CA CYS A 13 2.38 10.88 2.93
C CYS A 13 3.03 11.96 2.05
N LEU A 14 2.47 12.22 0.87
CA LEU A 14 2.95 13.26 -0.05
C LEU A 14 2.90 14.65 0.58
N LYS A 15 1.78 14.98 1.25
CA LYS A 15 1.57 16.30 1.87
C LYS A 15 2.53 16.52 3.05
N VAL A 16 2.63 15.54 3.94
CA VAL A 16 3.52 15.60 5.11
C VAL A 16 4.97 15.73 4.64
N LEU A 17 5.40 14.86 3.72
CA LEU A 17 6.78 14.86 3.25
C LEU A 17 7.12 16.15 2.51
N ARG A 18 6.23 16.68 1.66
CA ARG A 18 6.44 17.98 1.01
C ARG A 18 6.63 19.09 2.05
N GLN A 19 5.74 19.16 3.05
CA GLN A 19 5.80 20.19 4.08
C GLN A 19 7.09 20.12 4.90
N GLU A 20 7.52 18.94 5.33
CA GLU A 20 8.75 18.76 6.10
C GLU A 20 10.00 19.09 5.29
N LEU A 21 10.06 18.71 4.01
CA LEU A 21 11.19 19.03 3.14
C LEU A 21 11.27 20.53 2.84
N GLU A 22 10.13 21.19 2.59
CA GLU A 22 10.08 22.64 2.35
C GLU A 22 10.48 23.44 3.59
N GLN A 23 10.12 22.98 4.80
CA GLN A 23 10.57 23.59 6.07
C GLN A 23 12.08 23.53 6.26
N LEU A 24 12.75 22.52 5.71
CA LEU A 24 14.21 22.41 5.69
C LEU A 24 14.87 23.21 4.56
N GLY A 25 14.08 23.97 3.79
CA GLY A 25 14.55 24.77 2.65
C GLY A 25 14.86 23.94 1.41
N ILE A 26 14.42 22.68 1.36
CA ILE A 26 14.62 21.78 0.21
C ILE A 26 13.51 22.02 -0.80
N LYS A 27 13.88 22.41 -2.02
CA LYS A 27 12.91 22.61 -3.11
C LYS A 27 12.53 21.26 -3.75
N VAL A 28 11.26 20.89 -3.58
CA VAL A 28 10.67 19.69 -4.19
C VAL A 28 10.11 20.04 -5.56
N SER A 29 10.69 19.50 -6.64
CA SER A 29 10.20 19.69 -8.00
C SER A 29 8.91 18.90 -8.23
N SER A 30 8.88 17.63 -7.81
CA SER A 30 7.69 16.80 -7.84
C SER A 30 7.73 15.73 -6.75
N ILE A 31 6.54 15.31 -6.30
CA ILE A 31 6.38 14.22 -5.34
C ILE A 31 5.17 13.40 -5.75
N GLU A 32 5.39 12.11 -5.95
CA GLU A 32 4.40 11.11 -6.35
C GLU A 32 4.57 9.87 -5.45
N LEU A 33 3.56 8.99 -5.42
CA LEU A 33 3.65 7.77 -4.61
C LEU A 33 4.89 6.96 -5.01
N GLY A 34 5.82 6.82 -4.07
CA GLY A 34 7.08 6.09 -4.24
C GLY A 34 8.18 6.85 -4.97
N VAL A 35 7.96 8.11 -5.40
CA VAL A 35 8.97 8.90 -6.14
C VAL A 35 9.04 10.34 -5.63
N LEU A 36 10.25 10.79 -5.30
CA LEU A 36 10.55 12.16 -4.94
C LEU A 36 11.57 12.74 -5.93
N VAL A 37 11.26 13.90 -6.50
CA VAL A 37 12.18 14.66 -7.35
C VAL A 37 12.45 16.01 -6.68
N ILE A 38 13.73 16.29 -6.45
CA ILE A 38 14.20 17.53 -5.85
C ILE A 38 15.06 18.31 -6.84
N ASP A 39 14.99 19.64 -6.76
CA ASP A 39 15.86 20.52 -7.53
C ASP A 39 17.25 20.52 -6.89
N GLU A 40 18.27 20.16 -7.66
CA GLU A 40 19.65 20.38 -7.23
C GLU A 40 19.98 21.86 -7.40
N MET A 41 19.86 22.63 -6.32
CA MET A 41 20.51 23.93 -6.25
C MET A 41 21.91 23.77 -5.68
N ALA A 42 22.88 24.50 -6.26
CA ALA A 42 24.30 24.44 -5.93
C ALA A 42 24.55 24.51 -4.42
N GLY A 43 24.93 23.38 -3.83
CA GLY A 43 25.14 23.19 -2.40
C GLY A 43 25.78 21.83 -2.10
N ASN A 44 26.13 21.58 -0.83
CA ASN A 44 26.78 20.33 -0.41
C ASN A 44 25.77 19.15 -0.47
N HIS A 45 25.81 18.40 -1.58
CA HIS A 45 24.90 17.28 -1.88
C HIS A 45 24.75 16.29 -0.70
N THR A 46 25.85 15.98 -0.01
CA THR A 46 25.87 15.03 1.12
C THR A 46 25.02 15.52 2.30
N GLU A 47 25.02 16.81 2.58
CA GLU A 47 24.26 17.38 3.71
C GLU A 47 22.76 17.40 3.41
N ILE A 48 22.38 17.70 2.16
CA ILE A 48 20.98 17.67 1.72
C ILE A 48 20.44 16.25 1.80
N LEU A 49 21.21 15.27 1.34
CA LEU A 49 20.80 13.87 1.33
C LEU A 49 20.62 13.33 2.75
N ALA A 50 21.52 13.65 3.68
CA ALA A 50 21.37 13.29 5.09
C ALA A 50 20.11 13.91 5.75
N LYS A 51 19.77 15.16 5.40
CA LYS A 51 18.53 15.80 5.86
C LYS A 51 17.29 15.09 5.34
N ILE A 52 17.29 14.71 4.06
CA ILE A 52 16.19 13.96 3.44
C ILE A 52 16.03 12.60 4.11
N GLU A 53 17.11 11.85 4.28
CA GLU A 53 17.09 10.56 4.97
C GLU A 53 16.52 10.69 6.38
N SER A 54 16.93 11.71 7.14
CA SER A 54 16.40 11.97 8.49
C SER A 54 14.88 12.19 8.47
N VAL A 55 14.35 12.96 7.51
CA VAL A 55 12.92 13.21 7.36
C VAL A 55 12.18 11.93 6.97
N LEU A 56 12.72 11.17 6.01
CA LEU A 56 12.14 9.92 5.57
C LEU A 56 12.07 8.91 6.72
N HIS A 57 13.17 8.69 7.45
CA HIS A 57 13.21 7.79 8.58
C HIS A 57 12.23 8.18 9.70
N THR A 58 12.11 9.47 10.01
CA THR A 58 11.13 9.96 10.99
C THR A 58 9.70 9.60 10.62
N ASN A 59 9.41 9.53 9.31
CA ASN A 59 8.12 9.16 8.76
C ASN A 59 8.01 7.67 8.35
N LYS A 60 8.95 6.81 8.78
CA LYS A 60 9.02 5.37 8.43
C LYS A 60 9.15 5.07 6.93
N PHE A 61 9.74 6.01 6.18
CA PHE A 61 10.10 5.84 4.78
C PHE A 61 11.59 5.54 4.63
N GLU A 62 11.93 4.86 3.55
CA GLU A 62 13.31 4.48 3.23
C GLU A 62 13.59 4.77 1.76
N ILE A 63 14.82 5.20 1.45
CA ILE A 63 15.27 5.35 0.05
C ILE A 63 15.67 3.97 -0.45
N ILE A 64 15.19 3.60 -1.64
CA ILE A 64 15.52 2.34 -2.31
C ILE A 64 16.27 2.59 -3.61
N HIS A 65 17.23 1.73 -3.89
CA HIS A 65 18.11 1.84 -5.05
C HIS A 65 17.98 0.66 -6.02
N SER A 66 17.57 -0.52 -5.54
CA SER A 66 17.41 -1.70 -6.39
C SER A 66 16.19 -1.54 -7.31
N PRO A 67 16.34 -1.77 -8.64
CA PRO A 67 15.20 -1.83 -9.55
C PRO A 67 14.13 -2.85 -9.14
N GLU A 68 14.55 -3.93 -8.48
CA GLU A 68 13.68 -4.99 -7.98
C GLU A 68 12.82 -4.51 -6.81
N GLU A 69 13.41 -3.80 -5.85
CA GLU A 69 12.67 -3.18 -4.73
C GLU A 69 11.68 -2.14 -5.25
N VAL A 70 12.11 -1.33 -6.23
CA VAL A 70 11.23 -0.34 -6.87
C VAL A 70 10.03 -1.02 -7.55
N LEU A 71 10.24 -2.16 -8.21
CA LEU A 71 9.16 -2.92 -8.81
C LEU A 71 8.20 -3.48 -7.76
N VAL A 72 8.72 -4.02 -6.65
CA VAL A 72 7.88 -4.51 -5.54
C VAL A 72 7.03 -3.39 -4.93
N GLU A 73 7.62 -2.23 -4.66
CA GLU A 73 6.86 -1.09 -4.14
C GLU A 73 5.78 -0.63 -5.12
N LYS A 74 6.08 -0.54 -6.42
CA LYS A 74 5.07 -0.22 -7.44
C LYS A 74 3.91 -1.21 -7.46
N ILE A 75 4.18 -2.51 -7.29
CA ILE A 75 3.13 -3.53 -7.17
C ILE A 75 2.26 -3.25 -5.94
N LYS A 76 2.87 -2.95 -4.78
CA LYS A 76 2.13 -2.63 -3.54
C LYS A 76 1.24 -1.40 -3.74
N HIS A 77 1.77 -0.33 -4.33
CA HIS A 77 1.01 0.87 -4.67
C HIS A 77 -0.16 0.57 -5.59
N PHE A 78 0.07 -0.18 -6.67
CA PHE A 78 -0.98 -0.55 -7.61
C PHE A 78 -2.12 -1.31 -6.92
N LEU A 79 -1.80 -2.30 -6.09
CA LEU A 79 -2.79 -3.08 -5.34
C LEU A 79 -3.56 -2.21 -4.34
N LEU A 80 -2.88 -1.29 -3.67
CA LEU A 80 -3.50 -0.38 -2.71
C LEU A 80 -4.48 0.57 -3.41
N CYS A 81 -4.09 1.18 -4.53
CA CYS A 81 -4.97 2.03 -5.33
C CYS A 81 -6.24 1.29 -5.76
N LYS A 82 -6.11 0.02 -6.18
CA LYS A 82 -7.28 -0.82 -6.51
C LYS A 82 -8.21 -1.02 -5.31
N ILE A 83 -7.67 -1.17 -4.11
CA ILE A 83 -8.44 -1.39 -2.87
C ILE A 83 -9.11 -0.10 -2.35
N GLU A 84 -8.50 1.06 -2.60
CA GLU A 84 -9.07 2.34 -2.18
C GLU A 84 -10.34 2.72 -2.94
N GLU A 85 -10.48 2.27 -4.19
CA GLU A 85 -11.57 2.60 -5.11
C GLU A 85 -12.48 1.38 -5.44
N PRO A 86 -13.27 0.85 -4.47
CA PRO A 86 -14.26 -0.17 -4.77
C PRO A 86 -15.42 0.42 -5.60
N PRO A 87 -16.15 -0.40 -6.40
CA PRO A 87 -16.06 -1.85 -6.47
C PRO A 87 -14.82 -2.37 -7.19
N LEU A 88 -14.21 -3.43 -6.65
CA LEU A 88 -13.22 -4.23 -7.36
C LEU A 88 -13.94 -4.95 -8.50
N ASP A 89 -14.03 -4.33 -9.67
CA ASP A 89 -14.70 -4.91 -10.83
C ASP A 89 -13.74 -5.88 -11.56
N SER A 90 -13.68 -7.13 -11.08
CA SER A 90 -12.76 -8.14 -11.60
C SER A 90 -13.42 -9.01 -12.68
N THR A 91 -13.66 -8.42 -13.85
CA THR A 91 -13.77 -9.24 -15.07
C THR A 91 -12.44 -9.89 -15.46
N VAL A 92 -11.33 -9.42 -14.86
CA VAL A 92 -9.96 -9.87 -15.12
C VAL A 92 -9.31 -10.38 -13.83
N ASN A 93 -8.66 -11.55 -13.89
CA ASN A 93 -7.98 -12.16 -12.75
C ASN A 93 -6.75 -11.30 -12.33
N LEU A 94 -6.48 -11.18 -11.03
CA LEU A 94 -5.33 -10.46 -10.47
C LEU A 94 -4.01 -10.76 -11.21
N SER A 95 -3.78 -12.02 -11.54
CA SER A 95 -2.58 -12.45 -12.28
C SER A 95 -2.46 -11.81 -13.66
N GLN A 96 -3.56 -11.71 -14.40
CA GLN A 96 -3.61 -11.07 -15.71
C GLN A 96 -3.43 -9.56 -15.58
N ILE A 97 -4.13 -8.92 -14.64
CA ILE A 97 -4.02 -7.48 -14.39
C ILE A 97 -2.56 -7.09 -14.13
N LEU A 98 -1.90 -7.80 -13.20
CA LEU A 98 -0.52 -7.51 -12.85
C LEU A 98 0.45 -7.81 -13.99
N SER A 99 0.20 -8.89 -14.73
CA SER A 99 1.08 -9.23 -15.85
C SER A 99 1.02 -8.18 -16.96
N THR A 100 -0.19 -7.66 -17.24
CA THR A 100 -0.40 -6.59 -18.21
C THR A 100 0.16 -5.26 -17.73
N GLU A 101 -0.13 -4.86 -16.49
CA GLU A 101 0.32 -3.58 -15.93
C GLU A 101 1.84 -3.45 -15.89
N PHE A 102 2.53 -4.51 -15.44
CA PHE A 102 3.97 -4.50 -15.25
C PHE A 102 4.74 -5.08 -16.44
N ASN A 103 4.05 -5.58 -17.48
CA ASN A 103 4.65 -6.25 -18.63
C ASN A 103 5.62 -7.38 -18.23
N HIS A 104 5.22 -8.20 -17.25
CA HIS A 104 6.00 -9.29 -16.70
C HIS A 104 5.12 -10.52 -16.44
N GLU A 105 5.68 -11.72 -16.49
CA GLU A 105 4.91 -12.91 -16.08
C GLU A 105 4.56 -12.87 -14.59
N TYR A 106 3.30 -13.14 -14.25
CA TYR A 106 2.84 -13.19 -12.85
C TYR A 106 3.70 -14.08 -11.95
N LYS A 107 4.20 -15.21 -12.47
CA LYS A 107 5.08 -16.12 -11.72
C LYS A 107 6.36 -15.41 -11.26
N SER A 108 6.96 -14.62 -12.14
CA SER A 108 8.16 -13.84 -11.86
C SER A 108 7.86 -12.72 -10.86
N LEU A 109 6.75 -11.99 -11.06
CA LEU A 109 6.30 -10.96 -10.13
C LEU A 109 6.04 -11.52 -8.73
N SER A 110 5.33 -12.65 -8.63
CA SER A 110 5.01 -13.30 -7.37
C SER A 110 6.25 -13.83 -6.64
N LYS A 111 7.22 -14.39 -7.39
CA LYS A 111 8.49 -14.83 -6.82
C LYS A 111 9.30 -13.65 -6.27
N LEU A 112 9.40 -12.57 -7.04
CA LEU A 112 10.10 -11.36 -6.64
C LEU A 112 9.45 -10.75 -5.39
N PHE A 113 8.14 -10.57 -5.42
CA PHE A 113 7.37 -10.05 -4.29
C PHE A 113 7.57 -10.90 -3.02
N SER A 114 7.51 -12.23 -3.16
CA SER A 114 7.71 -13.13 -2.01
C SER A 114 9.10 -13.06 -1.41
N HIS A 115 10.12 -12.75 -2.22
CA HIS A 115 11.48 -12.57 -1.74
C HIS A 115 11.61 -11.33 -0.84
N PHE A 116 10.95 -10.22 -1.20
CA PHE A 116 11.06 -8.96 -0.46
C PHE A 116 10.06 -8.84 0.71
N GLU A 117 8.84 -9.36 0.56
CA GLU A 117 7.75 -9.16 1.53
C GLU A 117 7.49 -10.38 2.42
N ASN A 118 8.24 -11.48 2.24
CA ASN A 118 8.06 -12.74 2.97
C ASN A 118 6.62 -13.30 2.90
N THR A 119 5.85 -12.91 1.89
CA THR A 119 4.51 -13.41 1.62
C THR A 119 4.24 -13.46 0.14
N THR A 120 3.29 -14.29 -0.30
CA THR A 120 2.91 -14.30 -1.72
C THR A 120 2.07 -13.07 -2.05
N LEU A 121 2.16 -12.61 -3.30
CA LEU A 121 1.39 -11.47 -3.80
C LEU A 121 -0.11 -11.65 -3.55
N GLU A 122 -0.63 -12.86 -3.77
CA GLU A 122 -2.03 -13.21 -3.49
C GLU A 122 -2.39 -13.07 -2.01
N LYS A 123 -1.55 -13.60 -1.10
CA LYS A 123 -1.77 -13.47 0.35
C LYS A 123 -1.69 -12.02 0.80
N TYR A 124 -0.78 -11.24 0.24
CA TYR A 124 -0.67 -9.81 0.48
C TYR A 124 -1.95 -9.07 0.05
N PHE A 125 -2.44 -9.34 -1.16
CA PHE A 125 -3.67 -8.71 -1.66
C PHE A 125 -4.89 -9.09 -0.80
N ILE A 126 -4.97 -10.34 -0.35
CA ILE A 126 -5.97 -10.78 0.62
C ILE A 126 -5.90 -9.96 1.94
N LYS A 127 -4.70 -9.74 2.50
CA LYS A 127 -4.53 -8.90 3.70
C LYS A 127 -5.04 -7.48 3.47
N LEU A 128 -4.72 -6.86 2.32
CA LEU A 128 -5.25 -5.55 1.95
C LEU A 128 -6.78 -5.53 1.89
N LYS A 129 -7.39 -6.54 1.26
CA LYS A 129 -8.85 -6.71 1.22
C LYS A 129 -9.44 -6.80 2.62
N ILE A 130 -8.83 -7.57 3.53
CA ILE A 130 -9.32 -7.68 4.92
C ILE A 130 -9.21 -6.36 5.69
N GLU A 131 -8.13 -5.59 5.55
CA GLU A 131 -8.06 -4.26 6.19
C GLU A 131 -9.11 -3.30 5.62
N LYS A 132 -9.44 -3.41 4.32
CA LYS A 132 -10.57 -2.68 3.73
C LYS A 132 -11.93 -3.15 4.27
N VAL A 133 -12.14 -4.46 4.46
CA VAL A 133 -13.34 -5.00 5.10
C VAL A 133 -13.51 -4.41 6.49
N LYS A 134 -12.45 -4.40 7.31
CA LYS A 134 -12.46 -3.79 8.65
C LYS A 134 -12.91 -2.34 8.60
N GLN A 135 -12.33 -1.54 7.69
CA GLN A 135 -12.73 -0.15 7.49
C GLN A 135 -14.23 -0.03 7.17
N LEU A 136 -14.74 -0.82 6.21
CA LEU A 136 -16.14 -0.75 5.79
C LEU A 136 -17.11 -1.20 6.90
N ILE A 137 -16.74 -2.20 7.70
CA ILE A 137 -17.51 -2.64 8.88
C ILE A 137 -17.58 -1.52 9.92
N GLN A 138 -16.45 -0.86 10.21
CA GLN A 138 -16.38 0.23 11.20
C GLN A 138 -17.19 1.46 10.80
N LEU A 139 -17.23 1.78 9.49
CA LEU A 139 -18.06 2.87 8.99
C LEU A 139 -19.56 2.58 9.17
N ARG A 140 -19.95 1.31 9.36
CA ARG A 140 -21.35 0.86 9.53
C ARG A 140 -22.30 1.28 8.39
N GLN A 141 -21.74 1.61 7.22
CA GLN A 141 -22.48 2.06 6.04
C GLN A 141 -22.91 0.92 5.11
N TYR A 142 -22.29 -0.25 5.25
CA TYR A 142 -22.50 -1.39 4.36
C TYR A 142 -22.86 -2.66 5.14
N THR A 143 -23.74 -3.47 4.58
CA THR A 143 -24.00 -4.85 5.00
C THR A 143 -22.86 -5.77 4.58
N PHE A 144 -22.73 -6.94 5.22
CA PHE A 144 -21.70 -7.92 4.82
C PHE A 144 -21.89 -8.40 3.37
N SER A 145 -23.13 -8.43 2.88
CA SER A 145 -23.42 -8.76 1.48
C SER A 145 -22.91 -7.68 0.53
N GLU A 146 -23.09 -6.40 0.84
CA GLU A 146 -22.56 -5.29 0.04
C GLU A 146 -21.03 -5.25 0.07
N ILE A 147 -20.41 -5.44 1.25
CA ILE A 147 -18.94 -5.51 1.37
C ILE A 147 -18.37 -6.64 0.50
N ARG A 148 -19.04 -7.80 0.50
CA ARG A 148 -18.67 -8.93 -0.36
C ARG A 148 -18.70 -8.52 -1.84
N HIS A 149 -19.75 -7.83 -2.29
CA HIS A 149 -19.85 -7.34 -3.67
C HIS A 149 -18.76 -6.31 -4.00
N LEU A 150 -18.57 -5.31 -3.13
CA LEU A 150 -17.58 -4.25 -3.30
C LEU A 150 -16.16 -4.76 -3.43
N LEU A 151 -15.84 -5.87 -2.76
CA LEU A 151 -14.51 -6.44 -2.73
C LEU A 151 -14.41 -7.75 -3.52
N ASP A 152 -15.36 -8.03 -4.40
CA ASP A 152 -15.40 -9.21 -5.27
C ASP A 152 -15.06 -10.52 -4.54
N TYR A 153 -15.81 -10.82 -3.49
CA TYR A 153 -15.81 -12.14 -2.86
C TYR A 153 -16.93 -13.00 -3.45
N SER A 154 -16.62 -14.25 -3.76
CA SER A 154 -17.58 -15.20 -4.33
C SER A 154 -18.83 -15.44 -3.46
N SER A 155 -18.70 -15.37 -2.13
CA SER A 155 -19.81 -15.51 -1.18
C SER A 155 -19.50 -14.82 0.14
N VAL A 156 -20.55 -14.51 0.92
CA VAL A 156 -20.38 -14.00 2.31
C VAL A 156 -19.65 -15.03 3.18
N ASN A 157 -19.86 -16.33 2.92
CA ASN A 157 -19.16 -17.41 3.62
C ASN A 157 -17.67 -17.45 3.33
N HIS A 158 -17.26 -17.15 2.09
CA HIS A 158 -15.84 -17.04 1.73
C HIS A 158 -15.20 -15.85 2.43
N LEU A 159 -15.84 -14.67 2.34
CA LEU A 159 -15.39 -13.47 3.04
C LEU A 159 -15.28 -13.70 4.56
N SER A 160 -16.30 -14.29 5.18
CA SER A 160 -16.34 -14.55 6.63
C SER A 160 -15.21 -15.49 7.09
N ARG A 161 -14.96 -16.58 6.35
CA ARG A 161 -13.86 -17.51 6.66
C ARG A 161 -12.51 -16.83 6.58
N GLN A 162 -12.25 -16.12 5.48
CA GLN A 162 -10.97 -15.44 5.26
C GLN A 162 -10.74 -14.31 6.28
N PHE A 163 -11.81 -13.56 6.62
CA PHE A 163 -11.76 -12.55 7.67
C PHE A 163 -11.39 -13.17 9.02
N LYS A 164 -12.05 -14.26 9.43
CA LYS A 164 -11.77 -14.93 10.71
C LYS A 164 -10.37 -15.54 10.75
N GLU A 165 -9.92 -16.14 9.65
CA GLU A 165 -8.58 -16.70 9.54
C GLU A 165 -7.48 -15.65 9.77
N ILE A 166 -7.67 -14.44 9.23
CA ILE A 166 -6.67 -13.37 9.29
C ILE A 166 -6.77 -12.55 10.57
N THR A 167 -7.98 -12.32 11.07
CA THR A 167 -8.22 -11.43 12.23
C THR A 167 -8.31 -12.18 13.55
N GLY A 168 -8.60 -13.48 13.53
CA GLY A 168 -8.89 -14.29 14.71
C GLY A 168 -10.33 -14.21 15.20
N GLU A 169 -11.15 -13.31 14.66
CA GLU A 169 -12.53 -13.06 15.07
C GLU A 169 -13.49 -12.98 13.88
N SER A 170 -14.79 -13.20 14.11
CA SER A 170 -15.80 -13.06 13.06
C SER A 170 -16.09 -11.60 12.73
N MET A 171 -16.64 -11.35 11.53
CA MET A 171 -17.08 -10.00 11.14
C MET A 171 -18.15 -9.43 12.08
N THR A 172 -18.99 -10.27 12.68
CA THR A 172 -20.01 -9.84 13.63
C THR A 172 -19.40 -9.44 14.97
N GLU A 173 -18.45 -10.23 15.49
CA GLU A 173 -17.69 -9.89 16.69
C GLU A 173 -16.93 -8.57 16.48
N TYR A 174 -16.23 -8.44 15.35
CA TYR A 174 -15.52 -7.20 14.98
C TYR A 174 -16.45 -5.98 14.88
N LYS A 175 -17.64 -6.14 14.28
CA LYS A 175 -18.65 -5.08 14.18
C LYS A 175 -19.16 -4.61 15.55
N ASN A 176 -19.18 -5.51 16.53
CA ASN A 176 -19.69 -5.22 17.86
C ASN A 176 -18.61 -4.75 18.84
N ALA A 177 -17.32 -4.96 18.52
CA ALA A 177 -16.21 -4.43 19.30
C ALA A 177 -16.16 -2.89 19.23
N GLU A 178 -15.98 -2.24 20.38
CA GLU A 178 -15.79 -0.78 20.48
C GLU A 178 -14.36 -0.34 20.12
N LEU A 179 -13.39 -1.28 20.15
CA LEU A 179 -11.97 -1.00 19.87
C LEU A 179 -11.60 -1.35 18.43
N ALA A 180 -11.14 -0.35 17.69
CA ALA A 180 -10.70 -0.48 16.30
C ALA A 180 -9.31 -1.12 16.18
N ASN A 181 -9.24 -2.46 16.08
CA ASN A 181 -7.98 -3.18 15.79
C ASN A 181 -7.66 -3.18 14.27
N ARG A 182 -7.44 -2.00 13.69
CA ARG A 182 -7.04 -1.84 12.28
C ARG A 182 -5.51 -1.72 12.18
N ARG A 183 -4.91 -2.37 11.18
CA ARG A 183 -3.50 -2.15 10.84
C ARG A 183 -3.40 -1.11 9.73
N PRO A 184 -2.51 -0.12 9.83
CA PRO A 184 -2.16 0.76 8.72
C PRO A 184 -1.66 -0.05 7.51
N TYR A 185 -1.89 0.43 6.28
CA TYR A 185 -1.50 -0.27 5.06
C TYR A 185 0.02 -0.43 4.91
N ASP A 186 0.79 0.51 5.47
CA ASP A 186 2.25 0.52 5.57
C ASP A 186 2.82 -0.55 6.52
N GLU A 187 1.98 -1.17 7.37
CA GLU A 187 2.39 -2.24 8.30
C GLU A 187 2.00 -3.64 7.81
N ILE A 188 1.50 -3.75 6.58
CA ILE A 188 1.14 -5.03 5.98
C ILE A 188 2.35 -5.57 5.23
N SER A 189 2.86 -6.72 5.68
CA SER A 189 3.79 -7.62 4.99
C SER A 189 3.19 -9.01 4.99
#